data_AF-A0A943PZ85-F1
#
_entry.id   AF-A0A943PZ85-F1
#
_cell.length_a   1.000
_cell.length_b   1.000
_cell.length_c   1.000
_cell.angle_alpha   90.00
_cell.angle_beta   90.00
_cell.angle_gamma   90.00
#
_symmetry.space_group_name_H-M   'P 1'
#
loop_
_entity.id
_entity.type
_entity.pdbx_description
1 polymer ?
#
loop_
_entity_poly.entity_id
_entity_poly.type
_entity_poly.pdbx_seq_one_letter_code
_entity_poly.pdbx_strand_id
1 'polypeptide(L)'
;MNSHKGKNYYDFTGLEEYDLNKCLRLPLDEYVVVDIETTGLTPSSEIIEVCALHIIDGNVVDKYSSLIDYPDRKTLPKKITELTGITLDMMREDGGYVEDVLQNLKNFIGDKPICCHNAKFDIIFLKNKIDKYINKGLNNDFIDTLYISREFLSNELSNHKLPTIAKYFNIDTTNLHRAEGDCIITYQVYEKLKEFLKPLFENQTINYEDFQKENKPPSCSKILIWALCLILFTPITASYFVWKNVKGGKPIKIFIIILIWFIALMVYFIEASE
;
A
#
# COMPACT_ATOMS: atom_id res chain seq x y z
N MET A 1 34.64 -11.13 -12.67
CA MET A 1 34.18 -12.34 -11.97
C MET A 1 33.41 -11.86 -10.74
N ASN A 2 32.11 -11.58 -10.90
CA ASN A 2 30.97 -12.44 -10.53
C ASN A 2 30.97 -12.74 -9.02
N SER A 3 29.96 -12.42 -8.21
CA SER A 3 28.54 -12.16 -8.50
C SER A 3 27.88 -11.59 -7.24
N HIS A 4 27.35 -10.36 -7.30
CA HIS A 4 26.28 -9.98 -6.37
C HIS A 4 24.98 -10.55 -6.94
N LYS A 5 24.66 -11.77 -6.49
CA LYS A 5 23.37 -12.42 -6.76
C LYS A 5 22.24 -11.45 -6.40
N GLY A 6 21.39 -11.20 -7.39
CA GLY A 6 20.27 -10.28 -7.31
C GLY A 6 19.40 -10.54 -6.09
N LYS A 7 19.03 -9.46 -5.42
CA LYS A 7 17.81 -9.45 -4.62
C LYS A 7 16.66 -9.55 -5.61
N ASN A 8 16.03 -10.72 -5.69
CA ASN A 8 14.76 -10.89 -6.38
C ASN A 8 13.72 -10.07 -5.61
N TYR A 9 13.55 -8.80 -5.96
CA TYR A 9 12.29 -8.12 -5.67
C TYR A 9 11.28 -8.74 -6.62
N TYR A 10 10.25 -9.39 -6.06
CA TYR A 10 9.16 -9.90 -6.87
C TYR A 10 8.54 -8.72 -7.62
N ASP A 11 8.50 -8.87 -8.93
CA ASP A 11 7.93 -7.90 -9.81
C ASP A 11 6.40 -7.97 -9.70
N PHE A 12 5.83 -7.05 -8.91
CA PHE A 12 4.38 -6.87 -8.80
C PHE A 12 3.84 -5.93 -9.89
N THR A 13 4.51 -5.79 -11.05
CA THR A 13 4.11 -4.93 -12.18
C THR A 13 2.79 -5.30 -12.85
N GLY A 14 2.11 -6.35 -12.41
CA GLY A 14 0.77 -6.74 -12.89
C GLY A 14 -0.41 -6.14 -12.13
N LEU A 15 -0.19 -5.25 -11.16
CA LEU A 15 -1.27 -4.70 -10.31
C LEU A 15 -1.27 -3.16 -10.40
N GLU A 16 -2.00 -2.62 -11.37
CA GLU A 16 -2.24 -1.17 -11.58
C GLU A 16 -3.01 -0.47 -10.44
N GLU A 17 -3.11 -1.07 -9.25
CA GLU A 17 -4.02 -0.65 -8.19
C GLU A 17 -3.39 -0.65 -6.78
N TYR A 18 -2.05 -0.55 -6.67
CA TYR A 18 -1.42 -0.18 -5.39
C TYR A 18 -1.51 1.34 -5.23
N ASP A 19 -2.67 1.77 -4.76
CA ASP A 19 -3.01 3.17 -4.64
C ASP A 19 -2.27 3.82 -3.46
N LEU A 20 -1.04 4.31 -3.71
CA LEU A 20 -0.20 5.03 -2.73
C LEU A 20 -0.92 6.21 -2.05
N ASN A 21 -2.04 6.59 -2.62
CA ASN A 21 -2.91 7.67 -2.21
C ASN A 21 -3.78 7.35 -1.01
N LYS A 22 -3.96 6.05 -0.74
CA LYS A 22 -4.60 5.55 0.48
C LYS A 22 -3.62 5.39 1.63
N CYS A 23 -2.32 5.66 1.40
CA CYS A 23 -1.30 5.62 2.45
C CYS A 23 -1.38 6.89 3.30
N LEU A 24 -2.01 6.78 4.47
CA LEU A 24 -2.12 7.86 5.45
C LEU A 24 -0.76 8.09 6.13
N ARG A 25 -0.39 9.37 6.29
CA ARG A 25 0.98 9.76 6.66
C ARG A 25 1.11 10.34 8.08
N LEU A 26 0.00 10.47 8.80
CA LEU A 26 -0.14 11.33 9.98
C LEU A 26 -0.94 10.64 11.10
N PRO A 27 -0.85 11.08 12.37
CA PRO A 27 -1.29 10.29 13.51
C PRO A 27 -2.80 10.03 13.43
N LEU A 28 -3.14 8.75 13.40
CA LEU A 28 -4.52 8.31 13.63
C LEU A 28 -4.68 7.94 15.10
N ASP A 29 -5.81 8.36 15.65
CA ASP A 29 -6.24 7.99 16.99
C ASP A 29 -7.03 6.67 16.98
N GLU A 30 -7.64 6.31 15.85
CA GLU A 30 -8.31 5.02 15.66
C GLU A 30 -7.82 4.32 14.38
N TYR A 31 -7.36 3.08 14.52
CA TYR A 31 -6.89 2.25 13.41
C TYR A 31 -6.83 0.77 13.83
N VAL A 32 -6.62 -0.13 12.85
CA VAL A 32 -6.42 -1.56 13.11
C VAL A 32 -5.04 -1.96 12.61
N VAL A 33 -4.17 -2.42 13.49
CA VAL A 33 -2.91 -3.03 13.08
C VAL A 33 -3.19 -4.43 12.57
N VAL A 34 -2.62 -4.82 11.43
CA VAL A 34 -2.80 -6.18 10.87
C VAL A 34 -1.45 -6.72 10.47
N ASP A 35 -1.24 -8.00 10.75
CA ASP A 35 -0.09 -8.78 10.27
C ASP A 35 -0.57 -10.19 9.89
N ILE A 36 0.05 -10.78 8.87
CA ILE A 36 -0.29 -12.11 8.36
C ILE A 36 0.95 -12.98 8.18
N GLU A 37 0.79 -14.28 8.44
CA GLU A 37 1.76 -15.29 8.02
C GLU A 37 1.24 -16.04 6.79
N THR A 38 2.16 -16.42 5.89
CA THR A 38 1.81 -17.01 4.60
C THR A 38 2.68 -18.22 4.26
N THR A 39 2.18 -19.07 3.37
CA THR A 39 2.96 -20.22 2.86
C THR A 39 4.09 -19.82 1.90
N GLY A 40 4.23 -18.52 1.58
CA GLY A 40 5.19 -18.02 0.61
C GLY A 40 4.89 -16.59 0.17
N LEU A 41 5.77 -16.04 -0.68
CA LEU A 41 5.77 -14.61 -1.02
C LEU A 41 5.00 -14.27 -2.31
N THR A 42 4.41 -15.26 -2.98
CA THR A 42 3.72 -15.08 -4.26
C THR A 42 2.21 -14.96 -4.07
N PRO A 43 1.47 -14.29 -4.96
CA PRO A 43 0.00 -14.19 -4.85
C PRO A 43 -0.74 -15.55 -4.82
N SER A 44 -0.11 -16.61 -5.34
CA SER A 44 -0.62 -17.98 -5.27
C SER A 44 -0.46 -18.65 -3.90
N SER A 45 0.35 -18.09 -3.00
CA SER A 45 0.54 -18.59 -1.63
C SER A 45 -0.71 -18.35 -0.79
N GLU A 46 -0.91 -19.11 0.27
CA GLU A 46 -2.07 -19.01 1.16
C GLU A 46 -1.70 -18.32 2.48
N ILE A 47 -2.70 -17.73 3.15
CA ILE A 47 -2.56 -17.16 4.50
C ILE A 47 -2.77 -18.29 5.51
N ILE A 48 -1.91 -18.37 6.53
CA ILE A 48 -1.91 -19.44 7.54
C ILE A 48 -2.09 -18.93 8.97
N GLU A 49 -1.87 -17.64 9.21
CA GLU A 49 -2.17 -16.97 10.47
C GLU A 49 -2.53 -15.52 10.18
N VAL A 50 -3.44 -14.98 10.98
CA VAL A 50 -3.76 -13.55 10.98
C VAL A 50 -3.77 -13.03 12.42
N CYS A 51 -3.32 -11.80 12.59
CA CYS A 51 -3.56 -11.03 13.81
C CYS A 51 -4.02 -9.61 13.45
N ALA A 52 -4.95 -9.11 14.23
CA ALA A 52 -5.42 -7.74 14.18
C ALA A 52 -5.59 -7.15 15.58
N LEU A 53 -5.11 -5.92 15.77
CA LEU A 53 -5.26 -5.15 17.01
C LEU A 53 -6.04 -3.88 16.71
N HIS A 54 -7.18 -3.68 17.37
CA HIS A 54 -7.94 -2.42 17.28
C HIS A 54 -7.37 -1.44 18.30
N ILE A 55 -6.92 -0.29 17.81
CA ILE A 55 -6.32 0.77 18.61
C ILE A 55 -7.27 1.96 18.66
N ILE A 56 -7.48 2.51 19.87
CA ILE A 56 -8.16 3.79 20.10
C ILE A 56 -7.32 4.60 21.09
N ASP A 57 -7.01 5.85 20.73
CA ASP A 57 -6.23 6.80 21.53
C ASP A 57 -4.90 6.21 22.02
N GLY A 58 -4.22 5.46 21.14
CA GLY A 58 -2.95 4.80 21.43
C GLY A 58 -3.05 3.54 22.29
N ASN A 59 -4.26 3.08 22.66
CA ASN A 59 -4.47 1.89 23.47
C ASN A 59 -5.06 0.73 22.65
N VAL A 60 -4.57 -0.49 22.88
CA VAL A 60 -5.21 -1.70 22.32
C VAL A 60 -6.54 -1.93 23.04
N VAL A 61 -7.65 -1.78 22.33
CA VAL A 61 -9.00 -1.94 22.88
C VAL A 61 -9.61 -3.30 22.56
N ASP A 62 -9.17 -3.95 21.49
CA ASP A 62 -9.61 -5.30 21.11
C ASP A 62 -8.53 -6.02 20.28
N LYS A 63 -8.60 -7.35 20.25
CA LYS A 63 -7.68 -8.21 19.49
C LYS A 63 -8.43 -9.36 18.83
N TYR A 64 -8.13 -9.58 17.56
CA TYR A 64 -8.50 -10.78 16.83
C TYR A 64 -7.23 -11.52 16.36
N SER A 65 -7.15 -12.82 16.59
CA SER A 65 -6.08 -13.65 16.06
C SER A 65 -6.58 -15.06 15.78
N SER A 66 -6.11 -15.66 14.69
CA SER A 66 -6.48 -17.02 14.32
C SER A 66 -5.42 -17.64 13.44
N LEU A 67 -5.14 -18.92 13.69
CA LEU A 67 -4.58 -19.79 12.65
C LEU A 67 -5.65 -20.07 11.59
N ILE A 68 -5.21 -20.34 10.38
CA ILE A 68 -6.09 -20.64 9.24
C ILE A 68 -5.86 -22.06 8.75
N ASP A 69 -6.97 -22.79 8.65
CA ASP A 69 -7.08 -23.97 7.82
C ASP A 69 -7.60 -23.59 6.42
N TYR A 70 -6.79 -23.80 5.38
CA TYR A 70 -7.18 -23.58 3.98
C TYR A 70 -7.36 -24.91 3.19
N PRO A 71 -8.24 -24.94 2.17
CA PRO A 71 -8.51 -26.12 1.36
C PRO A 71 -7.28 -26.67 0.61
N ASP A 72 -7.30 -27.98 0.33
CA ASP A 72 -6.29 -28.67 -0.48
C ASP A 72 -4.83 -28.54 0.02
N ARG A 73 -4.61 -28.18 1.29
CA ARG A 73 -3.28 -28.12 1.90
C ARG A 73 -2.65 -29.53 1.98
N LYS A 74 -1.63 -29.75 1.14
CA LYS A 74 -0.88 -31.03 1.11
C LYS A 74 0.42 -30.95 1.90
N THR A 75 1.13 -29.84 1.78
CA THR A 75 2.43 -29.62 2.43
C THR A 75 2.61 -28.14 2.78
N LEU A 76 3.36 -27.88 3.85
CA LEU A 76 3.87 -26.56 4.18
C LEU A 76 5.38 -26.56 3.91
N PRO A 77 5.94 -25.56 3.20
CA PRO A 77 7.38 -25.53 2.96
C PRO A 77 8.16 -25.48 4.27
N LYS A 78 9.18 -26.32 4.43
CA LYS A 78 9.97 -26.44 5.67
C LYS A 78 10.48 -25.09 6.18
N LYS A 79 10.89 -24.21 5.27
CA LYS A 79 11.36 -22.86 5.59
C LYS A 79 10.30 -21.99 6.28
N ILE A 80 9.02 -22.15 5.93
CA ILE A 80 7.93 -21.40 6.56
C ILE A 80 7.72 -21.91 7.99
N THR A 81 7.72 -23.22 8.21
CA THR A 81 7.67 -23.79 9.57
C THR A 81 8.89 -23.42 10.41
N GLU A 82 10.09 -23.42 9.84
CA GLU A 82 11.30 -22.99 10.54
C GLU A 82 11.27 -21.50 10.92
N LEU A 83 10.65 -20.66 10.07
CA LEU A 83 10.54 -19.22 10.31
C LEU A 83 9.46 -18.90 11.34
N THR A 84 8.27 -19.49 11.19
CA THR A 84 7.06 -19.10 11.94
C THR A 84 6.75 -20.03 13.11
N GLY A 85 7.35 -21.22 13.15
CA GLY A 85 6.97 -22.29 14.08
C GLY A 85 5.61 -22.93 13.77
N ILE A 86 4.86 -22.45 12.76
CA ILE A 86 3.55 -22.99 12.40
C ILE A 86 3.75 -24.33 11.69
N THR A 87 3.08 -25.36 12.22
CA THR A 87 3.07 -26.69 11.63
C THR A 87 1.74 -26.97 10.94
N LEU A 88 1.75 -27.93 10.01
CA LEU A 88 0.54 -28.34 9.32
C LEU A 88 -0.51 -28.89 10.30
N ASP A 89 -0.08 -29.59 11.34
CA ASP A 89 -0.96 -30.19 12.35
C ASP A 89 -1.63 -29.12 13.21
N MET A 90 -0.89 -28.10 13.66
CA MET A 90 -1.48 -26.92 14.33
C MET A 90 -2.58 -26.27 13.48
N MET A 91 -2.35 -26.10 12.18
CA MET A 91 -3.36 -25.55 11.29
C MET A 91 -4.58 -26.47 11.14
N ARG A 92 -4.43 -27.80 11.26
CA ARG A 92 -5.55 -28.75 11.19
C ARG A 92 -6.37 -28.79 12.47
N GLU A 93 -5.70 -28.68 13.61
CA GLU A 93 -6.30 -28.89 14.92
C GLU A 93 -6.86 -27.58 15.49
N ASP A 94 -6.13 -26.49 15.33
CA ASP A 94 -6.44 -25.18 15.94
C ASP A 94 -6.88 -24.12 14.92
N GLY A 95 -6.68 -24.38 13.62
CA GLY A 95 -7.01 -23.43 12.55
C GLY A 95 -8.52 -23.36 12.27
N GLY A 96 -9.04 -22.14 12.16
CA GLY A 96 -10.40 -21.92 11.65
C GLY A 96 -10.44 -22.03 10.12
N TYR A 97 -11.60 -22.40 9.56
CA TYR A 97 -11.78 -22.41 8.11
C TYR A 97 -11.50 -21.02 7.52
N VAL A 98 -10.74 -20.99 6.43
CA VAL A 98 -10.27 -19.74 5.81
C VAL A 98 -11.39 -18.75 5.52
N GLU A 99 -12.56 -19.21 5.08
CA GLU A 99 -13.74 -18.38 4.84
C GLU A 99 -14.21 -17.68 6.12
N ASP A 100 -14.37 -18.43 7.21
CA ASP A 100 -14.84 -17.92 8.50
C ASP A 100 -13.81 -16.96 9.11
N VAL A 101 -12.54 -17.33 9.07
CA VAL A 101 -11.45 -16.51 9.64
C VAL A 101 -11.34 -15.18 8.90
N LEU A 102 -11.38 -15.18 7.56
CA LEU A 102 -11.32 -13.96 6.77
C LEU A 102 -12.59 -13.11 6.91
N GLN A 103 -13.76 -13.75 7.07
CA GLN A 103 -15.02 -13.04 7.30
C GLN A 103 -15.00 -12.32 8.66
N ASN A 104 -14.53 -13.00 9.70
CA ASN A 104 -14.39 -12.43 11.04
C ASN A 104 -13.33 -11.33 11.07
N LEU A 105 -12.17 -11.54 10.43
CA LEU A 105 -11.14 -10.51 10.29
C LEU A 105 -11.68 -9.27 9.58
N LYS A 106 -12.40 -9.43 8.46
CA LYS A 106 -12.98 -8.30 7.73
C LYS A 106 -13.98 -7.54 8.59
N ASN A 107 -14.81 -8.24 9.37
CA ASN A 107 -15.77 -7.61 10.26
C ASN A 107 -15.08 -6.86 11.40
N PHE A 108 -14.00 -7.42 11.95
CA PHE A 108 -13.16 -6.79 12.97
C PHE A 108 -12.54 -5.48 12.46
N ILE A 109 -11.95 -5.51 11.26
CA ILE A 109 -11.39 -4.32 10.60
C ILE A 109 -12.48 -3.27 10.34
N GLY A 110 -13.62 -3.69 9.78
CA GLY A 110 -14.69 -2.77 9.37
C GLY A 110 -14.20 -1.80 8.29
N ASP A 111 -14.52 -0.51 8.43
CA ASP A 111 -14.08 0.57 7.52
C ASP A 111 -12.84 1.32 8.03
N LYS A 112 -12.23 0.86 9.14
CA LYS A 112 -11.10 1.55 9.78
C LYS A 112 -9.82 1.45 8.94
N PRO A 113 -8.91 2.42 9.03
CA PRO A 113 -7.60 2.32 8.39
C PRO A 113 -6.77 1.16 8.93
N ILE A 114 -6.03 0.50 8.06
CA ILE A 114 -5.20 -0.67 8.38
C ILE A 114 -3.73 -0.25 8.51
N CYS A 115 -3.09 -0.50 9.66
CA CYS A 115 -1.67 -0.26 9.85
C CYS A 115 -0.88 -1.56 9.72
N CYS A 116 0.13 -1.57 8.84
CA CYS A 116 1.02 -2.72 8.65
C CYS A 116 2.48 -2.26 8.58
N HIS A 117 3.41 -3.20 8.68
CA HIS A 117 4.80 -2.98 8.30
C HIS A 117 5.06 -3.59 6.93
N ASN A 118 5.38 -2.78 5.91
CA ASN A 118 5.41 -3.19 4.51
C ASN A 118 4.00 -3.53 3.98
N ALA A 119 3.04 -2.64 4.23
CA ALA A 119 1.61 -2.81 3.96
C ALA A 119 1.27 -3.36 2.57
N LYS A 120 2.10 -3.09 1.56
CA LYS A 120 1.95 -3.67 0.22
C LYS A 120 1.79 -5.19 0.23
N PHE A 121 2.53 -5.88 1.10
CA PHE A 121 2.45 -7.32 1.20
C PHE A 121 1.10 -7.76 1.77
N ASP A 122 0.80 -7.36 3.00
CA ASP A 122 -0.38 -7.78 3.75
C ASP A 122 -1.68 -7.38 3.05
N ILE A 123 -1.79 -6.13 2.60
CA ILE A 123 -3.00 -5.60 1.95
C ILE A 123 -3.30 -6.35 0.65
N ILE A 124 -2.29 -6.64 -0.18
CA ILE A 124 -2.49 -7.38 -1.43
C ILE A 124 -2.93 -8.81 -1.14
N PHE A 125 -2.30 -9.48 -0.17
CA PHE A 125 -2.70 -10.82 0.22
C PHE A 125 -4.13 -10.86 0.75
N LEU A 126 -4.45 -9.98 1.70
CA LEU A 126 -5.79 -9.89 2.27
C LEU A 126 -6.84 -9.58 1.19
N LYS A 127 -6.60 -8.58 0.34
CA LYS A 127 -7.52 -8.25 -0.77
C LYS A 127 -7.77 -9.45 -1.67
N ASN A 128 -6.70 -10.14 -2.10
CA ASN A 128 -6.82 -11.31 -2.99
C ASN A 128 -7.53 -12.48 -2.31
N LYS A 129 -7.26 -12.76 -1.03
CA LYS A 129 -7.85 -13.91 -0.33
C LYS A 129 -9.27 -13.65 0.13
N ILE A 130 -9.59 -12.43 0.58
CA ILE A 130 -10.96 -12.02 0.89
C ILE A 130 -11.82 -12.11 -0.38
N ASP A 131 -11.32 -11.64 -1.53
CA ASP A 131 -12.04 -11.77 -2.80
C ASP A 131 -12.22 -13.24 -3.19
N LYS A 132 -11.13 -14.04 -3.17
CA LYS A 132 -11.16 -15.47 -3.51
C LYS A 132 -12.13 -16.29 -2.66
N TYR A 133 -12.08 -16.18 -1.34
CA TYR A 133 -12.77 -17.10 -0.43
C TYR A 133 -14.16 -16.62 -0.02
N ILE A 134 -14.37 -15.31 0.10
CA ILE A 134 -15.64 -14.76 0.58
C ILE A 134 -16.28 -13.75 -0.37
N ASN A 135 -15.71 -13.55 -1.57
CA ASN A 135 -16.25 -12.70 -2.64
C ASN A 135 -16.58 -11.27 -2.15
N LYS A 136 -15.65 -10.69 -1.39
CA LYS A 136 -15.75 -9.32 -0.85
C LYS A 136 -14.47 -8.54 -1.16
N GLY A 137 -14.61 -7.23 -1.31
CA GLY A 137 -13.47 -6.32 -1.42
C GLY A 137 -12.88 -5.90 -0.07
N LEU A 138 -11.61 -5.51 -0.08
CA LEU A 138 -10.94 -4.79 1.00
C LEU A 138 -10.53 -3.42 0.46
N ASN A 139 -11.21 -2.36 0.92
CA ASN A 139 -11.11 -1.01 0.34
C ASN A 139 -10.59 0.03 1.33
N ASN A 140 -10.18 -0.41 2.52
CA ASN A 140 -9.69 0.41 3.61
C ASN A 140 -8.48 1.24 3.19
N ASP A 141 -8.35 2.43 3.79
CA ASP A 141 -7.10 3.16 3.78
C ASP A 141 -6.06 2.41 4.61
N PHE A 142 -4.78 2.70 4.42
CA PHE A 142 -3.72 2.01 5.12
C PHE A 142 -2.59 2.92 5.57
N ILE A 143 -1.81 2.46 6.53
CA ILE A 143 -0.58 3.07 7.01
C ILE A 143 0.54 2.05 6.83
N ASP A 144 1.66 2.48 6.26
CA ASP A 144 2.85 1.65 6.13
C ASP A 144 3.98 2.19 7.01
N THR A 145 4.25 1.52 8.14
CA THR A 145 5.34 1.91 9.05
C THR A 145 6.72 1.77 8.40
N LEU A 146 6.89 0.92 7.39
CA LEU A 146 8.14 0.82 6.62
C LEU A 146 8.37 2.11 5.83
N TYR A 147 7.30 2.63 5.21
CA TYR A 147 7.37 3.88 4.45
C TYR A 147 7.69 5.06 5.37
N ILE A 148 6.96 5.21 6.49
CA ILE A 148 7.21 6.28 7.47
C ILE A 148 8.65 6.20 8.00
N SER A 149 9.12 5.00 8.35
CA SER A 149 10.47 4.82 8.86
C SER A 149 11.53 5.20 7.82
N ARG A 150 11.35 4.84 6.54
CA ARG A 150 12.28 5.23 5.46
C ARG A 150 12.34 6.74 5.26
N GLU A 151 11.20 7.41 5.37
CA GLU A 151 11.14 8.85 5.19
C GLU A 151 11.89 9.58 6.32
N PHE A 152 11.59 9.22 7.57
CA PHE A 152 12.02 10.02 8.72
C PHE A 152 13.24 9.48 9.48
N LEU A 153 13.61 8.21 9.31
CA LEU A 153 14.73 7.56 10.01
C LEU A 153 15.84 7.07 9.06
N SER A 154 15.85 7.49 7.79
CA SER A 154 16.85 7.05 6.79
C SER A 154 18.29 7.37 7.17
N ASN A 155 18.51 8.46 7.92
CA ASN A 155 19.83 8.83 8.42
C ASN A 155 20.21 8.08 9.70
N GLU A 156 19.22 7.51 10.40
CA GLU A 156 19.39 6.83 11.69
C GLU A 156 19.62 5.31 11.52
N LEU A 157 19.06 4.72 10.45
CA LEU A 157 19.00 3.27 10.26
C LEU A 157 19.62 2.82 8.95
N SER A 158 20.41 1.75 9.02
CA SER A 158 20.99 1.10 7.82
C SER A 158 19.95 0.32 6.99
N ASN A 159 18.85 -0.06 7.62
CA ASN A 159 17.69 -0.69 6.99
C ASN A 159 16.46 -0.50 7.86
N HIS A 160 15.27 -0.69 7.28
CA HIS A 160 14.00 -0.40 7.93
C HIS A 160 13.16 -1.66 8.14
N LYS A 161 13.79 -2.81 8.35
CA LYS A 161 13.02 -4.02 8.73
C LYS A 161 12.43 -3.83 10.13
N LEU A 162 11.26 -4.42 10.38
CA LEU A 162 10.57 -4.35 11.68
C LEU A 162 11.50 -4.55 12.90
N PRO A 163 12.37 -5.60 12.96
CA PRO A 163 13.27 -5.80 14.10
C PRO A 163 14.32 -4.68 14.26
N THR A 164 14.73 -4.05 13.16
CA THR A 164 15.71 -2.96 13.20
C THR A 164 15.10 -1.69 13.77
N ILE A 165 13.87 -1.37 13.35
CA ILE A 165 13.13 -0.21 13.88
C ILE A 165 12.73 -0.44 15.33
N ALA A 166 12.24 -1.65 15.66
CA ALA A 166 11.89 -2.03 17.02
C ALA A 166 13.10 -1.86 17.97
N LYS A 167 14.27 -2.37 17.57
CA LYS A 167 15.51 -2.19 18.34
C LYS A 167 15.90 -0.73 18.52
N TYR A 168 15.75 0.11 17.50
CA TYR A 168 16.04 1.55 17.59
C TYR A 168 15.19 2.24 18.66
N PHE A 169 13.91 1.87 18.76
CA PHE A 169 13.00 2.39 19.79
C PHE A 169 13.03 1.61 21.11
N ASN A 170 13.98 0.69 21.30
CA ASN A 170 14.09 -0.18 22.48
C ASN A 170 12.81 -1.01 22.76
N ILE A 171 12.15 -1.47 21.71
CA ILE A 171 11.00 -2.37 21.76
C ILE A 171 11.49 -3.82 21.85
N ASP A 172 10.83 -4.63 22.67
CA ASP A 172 11.11 -6.06 22.77
C ASP A 172 10.69 -6.83 21.51
N THR A 173 11.54 -7.74 21.05
CA THR A 173 11.35 -8.51 19.81
C THR A 173 11.38 -10.02 20.06
N THR A 174 11.11 -10.46 21.29
CA THR A 174 11.11 -11.88 21.67
C THR A 174 10.13 -12.74 20.88
N ASN A 175 9.00 -12.16 20.45
CA ASN A 175 7.91 -12.88 19.78
C ASN A 175 7.86 -12.65 18.24
N LEU A 176 8.99 -12.32 17.60
CA LEU A 176 9.03 -12.14 16.14
C LEU A 176 8.61 -13.41 15.37
N HIS A 177 8.08 -13.20 14.15
CA HIS A 177 7.71 -14.26 13.20
C HIS A 177 6.48 -15.09 13.62
N ARG A 178 5.63 -14.49 14.46
CA ARG A 178 4.25 -14.89 14.67
C ARG A 178 3.39 -13.69 14.41
N ALA A 179 2.23 -13.87 13.78
CA ALA A 179 1.39 -12.74 13.40
C ALA A 179 1.04 -11.87 14.61
N GLU A 180 0.75 -12.46 15.78
CA GLU A 180 0.47 -11.67 17.00
C GLU A 180 1.68 -10.87 17.48
N GLY A 181 2.87 -11.46 17.49
CA GLY A 181 4.08 -10.77 17.93
C GLY A 181 4.46 -9.63 16.99
N ASP A 182 4.42 -9.88 15.67
CA ASP A 182 4.73 -8.89 14.66
C ASP A 182 3.67 -7.76 14.63
N CYS A 183 2.40 -8.07 14.92
CA CYS A 183 1.33 -7.08 15.08
C CYS A 183 1.56 -6.17 16.30
N ILE A 184 1.93 -6.74 17.46
CA ILE A 184 2.26 -5.97 18.68
C ILE A 184 3.47 -5.07 18.44
N ILE A 185 4.52 -5.58 17.82
CA ILE A 185 5.73 -4.80 17.53
C ILE A 185 5.40 -3.69 16.53
N THR A 186 4.58 -3.97 15.50
CA THR A 186 4.14 -2.95 14.53
C THR A 186 3.32 -1.84 15.19
N TYR A 187 2.40 -2.20 16.09
CA TYR A 187 1.66 -1.23 16.92
C TYR A 187 2.62 -0.32 17.69
N GLN A 188 3.56 -0.91 18.44
CA GLN A 188 4.51 -0.16 19.26
C GLN A 188 5.44 0.72 18.42
N VAL A 189 5.89 0.21 17.27
CA VAL A 189 6.69 0.98 16.30
C VAL A 189 5.91 2.18 15.78
N TYR A 190 4.64 2.00 15.41
CA TYR A 190 3.83 3.11 14.92
C TYR A 190 3.60 4.19 16.00
N GLU A 191 3.29 3.79 17.24
CA GLU A 191 3.15 4.74 18.34
C GLU A 191 4.47 5.48 18.64
N LYS A 192 5.61 4.80 18.59
CA LYS A 192 6.93 5.45 18.73
C LYS A 192 7.28 6.37 17.58
N LEU A 193 6.88 6.03 16.35
CA LEU A 193 6.99 6.94 15.21
C LEU A 193 6.10 8.18 15.41
N LYS A 194 4.86 8.03 15.91
CA LYS A 194 3.99 9.17 16.25
C LYS A 194 4.63 10.08 17.29
N GLU A 195 5.18 9.52 18.37
CA GLU A 195 5.92 10.29 19.39
C GLU A 195 7.14 11.01 18.80
N PHE A 196 7.94 10.32 17.98
CA PHE A 196 9.13 10.88 17.34
C PHE A 196 8.81 12.05 16.41
N LEU A 197 7.69 11.97 15.70
CA LEU A 197 7.25 12.99 14.74
C LEU A 197 6.44 14.12 15.39
N LYS A 198 5.96 13.95 16.62
CA LYS A 198 5.15 14.94 17.34
C LYS A 198 5.75 16.36 17.31
N PRO A 199 7.06 16.59 17.55
CA PRO A 199 7.64 17.93 17.48
C PRO A 199 7.57 18.58 16.08
N LEU A 200 7.50 17.79 15.01
CA LEU A 200 7.35 18.31 13.65
C LEU A 200 5.94 18.89 13.43
N PHE A 201 4.93 18.30 14.06
CA PHE A 201 3.53 18.75 13.98
C PHE A 201 3.18 19.84 14.99
N GLU A 202 3.84 19.90 16.14
CA GLU A 202 3.63 20.97 17.11
C GLU A 202 4.29 22.29 16.67
N ASN A 203 5.42 22.23 15.96
CA ASN A 203 6.17 23.41 15.52
C ASN A 203 5.78 23.91 14.13
N GLN A 204 4.93 23.18 13.42
CA GLN A 204 4.37 23.61 12.15
C GLN A 204 2.85 23.63 12.31
N THR A 205 2.24 24.81 12.14
CA THR A 205 0.84 24.90 11.69
C THR A 205 0.75 24.28 10.29
N ILE A 206 0.95 22.96 10.20
CA ILE A 206 0.51 22.19 9.05
C ILE A 206 -0.98 22.10 9.24
N ASN A 207 -1.71 22.99 8.57
CA ASN A 207 -3.13 22.79 8.39
C ASN A 207 -3.30 21.41 7.77
N TYR A 208 -3.89 20.48 8.52
CA TYR A 208 -3.99 19.08 8.14
C TYR A 208 -4.69 18.92 6.78
N GLU A 209 -5.57 19.87 6.45
CA GLU A 209 -6.24 19.97 5.16
C GLU A 209 -5.28 20.29 4.00
N ASP A 210 -4.24 21.10 4.23
CA ASP A 210 -3.30 21.53 3.19
C ASP A 210 -2.26 20.45 2.89
N PHE A 211 -1.79 19.73 3.91
CA PHE A 211 -0.92 18.56 3.71
C PHE A 211 -1.66 17.42 2.99
N GLN A 212 -2.93 17.19 3.34
CA GLN A 212 -3.79 16.24 2.63
C GLN A 212 -4.07 16.67 1.19
N LYS A 213 -4.21 17.97 0.91
CA LYS A 213 -4.36 18.51 -0.46
C LYS A 213 -3.11 18.35 -1.31
N GLU A 214 -1.93 18.72 -0.78
CA GLU A 214 -0.67 18.65 -1.52
C GLU A 214 -0.22 17.21 -1.78
N ASN A 215 -0.63 16.27 -0.92
CA ASN A 215 -0.24 14.88 -1.01
C ASN A 215 -1.37 13.94 -1.44
N LYS A 216 -2.53 14.50 -1.81
CA LYS A 216 -3.59 13.75 -2.50
C LYS A 216 -3.09 13.39 -3.89
N PRO A 217 -3.36 12.19 -4.39
CA PRO A 217 -3.13 11.95 -5.79
C PRO A 217 -3.87 12.90 -6.71
N PRO A 218 -3.39 13.02 -7.96
CA PRO A 218 -4.28 13.37 -9.04
C PRO A 218 -5.45 12.39 -9.09
N SER A 219 -6.68 12.91 -8.94
CA SER A 219 -7.90 12.13 -9.15
C SER A 219 -7.90 11.49 -10.54
N CYS A 220 -8.49 10.30 -10.67
CA CYS A 220 -8.54 9.54 -11.92
C CYS A 220 -9.11 10.36 -13.11
N SER A 221 -9.94 11.38 -12.83
CA SER A 221 -10.43 12.35 -13.82
C SER A 221 -9.33 13.22 -14.43
N LYS A 222 -8.33 13.66 -13.65
CA LYS A 222 -7.23 14.49 -14.15
C LYS A 222 -6.34 13.67 -15.09
N ILE A 223 -5.97 12.45 -14.72
CA ILE A 223 -5.16 11.56 -15.58
C ILE A 223 -5.89 11.26 -16.91
N LEU A 224 -7.21 11.05 -16.87
CA LEU A 224 -8.01 10.80 -18.08
C LEU A 224 -8.05 12.02 -19.02
N ILE A 225 -8.14 13.23 -18.45
CA ILE A 225 -8.08 14.49 -19.23
C ILE A 225 -6.71 14.61 -19.91
N TRP A 226 -5.61 14.45 -19.18
CA TRP A 226 -4.25 14.51 -19.76
C TRP A 226 -4.02 13.44 -20.84
N ALA A 227 -4.53 12.22 -20.64
CA ALA A 227 -4.46 11.14 -21.63
C ALA A 227 -5.30 11.44 -22.89
N LEU A 228 -6.52 11.96 -22.74
CA LEU A 228 -7.38 12.39 -23.84
C LEU A 228 -6.76 13.56 -24.62
N CYS A 229 -6.13 14.51 -23.93
CA CYS A 229 -5.40 15.63 -24.53
C CYS A 229 -4.23 15.14 -25.42
N LEU A 230 -3.48 14.13 -24.96
CA LEU A 230 -2.39 13.50 -25.72
C LEU A 230 -2.89 12.72 -26.94
N ILE A 231 -3.98 11.96 -26.79
CA ILE A 231 -4.60 11.20 -27.89
C ILE A 231 -5.15 12.13 -28.97
N LEU A 232 -5.71 13.29 -28.60
CA LEU A 232 -6.20 14.30 -29.55
C LEU A 232 -5.09 15.15 -30.19
N PHE A 233 -3.88 15.20 -29.60
CA PHE A 233 -2.76 15.99 -30.13
C PHE A 233 -1.98 15.27 -31.24
N THR A 234 -1.96 13.93 -31.21
CA THR A 234 -1.21 13.11 -32.17
C THR A 234 -1.75 13.16 -33.62
N PRO A 235 -3.07 13.25 -33.91
CA PRO A 235 -3.57 13.33 -35.28
C PRO A 235 -3.32 14.71 -35.92
N ILE A 236 -3.31 15.78 -35.12
CA ILE A 236 -3.18 17.17 -35.60
C ILE A 236 -1.74 17.46 -36.05
N THR A 237 -0.77 16.99 -35.27
CA THR A 237 0.67 17.15 -35.58
C THR A 237 1.10 16.26 -36.74
N ALA A 238 0.61 15.01 -36.81
CA ALA A 238 0.85 14.10 -37.93
C ALA A 238 0.27 14.64 -39.25
N SER A 239 -0.96 15.18 -39.21
CA SER A 239 -1.61 15.77 -40.40
C SER A 239 -0.86 17.00 -40.92
N TYR A 240 -0.33 17.85 -40.04
CA TYR A 240 0.51 18.99 -40.42
C TYR A 240 1.84 18.55 -41.05
N PHE A 241 2.47 17.50 -40.50
CA PHE A 241 3.75 16.98 -40.99
C PHE A 241 3.61 16.34 -42.38
N VAL A 242 2.55 15.55 -42.60
CA VAL A 242 2.22 14.97 -43.91
C VAL A 242 1.90 16.07 -44.92
N TRP A 243 1.08 17.05 -44.55
CA TRP A 243 0.68 18.13 -45.47
C TRP A 243 1.87 19.03 -45.87
N LYS A 244 2.78 19.36 -44.93
CA LYS A 244 3.99 20.15 -45.18
C LYS A 244 4.95 19.46 -46.16
N ASN A 245 5.09 18.14 -46.04
CA ASN A 245 6.03 17.35 -46.84
C ASN A 245 5.48 16.91 -48.21
N VAL A 246 4.15 16.86 -48.38
CA VAL A 246 3.52 16.39 -49.64
C VAL A 246 3.18 17.52 -50.62
N LYS A 247 2.85 18.74 -50.15
CA LYS A 247 2.33 19.81 -51.05
C LYS A 247 3.12 21.13 -51.11
N GLY A 248 4.25 21.26 -50.40
CA GLY A 248 5.15 22.40 -50.54
C GLY A 248 4.57 23.81 -50.26
N GLY A 249 3.38 23.89 -49.66
CA GLY A 249 2.68 25.15 -49.40
C GLY A 249 2.92 25.72 -48.00
N LYS A 250 2.70 27.03 -47.82
CA LYS A 250 2.68 27.70 -46.50
C LYS A 250 1.23 27.88 -45.99
N PRO A 251 0.85 27.34 -44.82
CA PRO A 251 -0.38 27.71 -44.12
C PRO A 251 -0.10 27.97 -42.64
N ILE A 252 0.89 28.82 -42.36
CA ILE A 252 1.32 29.09 -40.98
C ILE A 252 0.18 29.71 -40.15
N LYS A 253 -0.70 30.52 -40.76
CA LYS A 253 -1.77 31.22 -40.05
C LYS A 253 -2.88 30.30 -39.54
N ILE A 254 -3.39 29.37 -40.34
CA ILE A 254 -4.51 28.48 -39.93
C ILE A 254 -4.03 27.51 -38.84
N PHE A 255 -2.81 26.98 -38.97
CA PHE A 255 -2.24 26.09 -37.95
C PHE A 255 -2.00 26.82 -36.63
N ILE A 256 -1.50 28.07 -36.68
CA ILE A 256 -1.34 28.89 -35.47
C ILE A 256 -2.69 29.18 -34.82
N ILE A 257 -3.74 29.49 -35.59
CA ILE A 257 -5.08 29.74 -35.04
C ILE A 257 -5.62 28.48 -34.33
N ILE A 258 -5.50 27.31 -34.96
CA ILE A 258 -5.95 26.04 -34.35
C ILE A 258 -5.13 25.74 -33.09
N LEU A 259 -3.82 26.00 -33.09
CA LEU A 259 -2.96 25.81 -31.93
C LEU A 259 -3.33 26.75 -30.78
N ILE A 260 -3.63 28.03 -31.07
CA ILE A 260 -4.07 29.01 -30.07
C ILE A 260 -5.41 28.60 -29.45
N TRP A 261 -6.38 28.17 -30.27
CA TRP A 261 -7.68 27.69 -29.78
C TRP A 261 -7.54 26.44 -28.92
N PHE A 262 -6.63 25.54 -29.29
CA PHE A 262 -6.34 24.33 -28.52
C PHE A 262 -5.68 24.66 -27.17
N ILE A 263 -4.71 25.60 -27.16
CA ILE A 263 -4.08 26.06 -25.91
C ILE A 263 -5.12 26.76 -25.02
N ALA A 264 -5.99 27.60 -25.58
CA ALA A 264 -7.06 28.26 -24.83
C ALA A 264 -8.05 27.25 -24.23
N LEU A 265 -8.40 26.19 -24.98
CA LEU A 265 -9.25 25.11 -24.49
C LEU A 265 -8.56 24.32 -23.36
N MET A 266 -7.24 24.05 -23.48
CA MET A 266 -6.45 23.42 -22.41
C MET A 266 -6.44 24.26 -21.14
N VAL A 267 -6.20 25.56 -21.26
CA VAL A 267 -6.21 26.50 -20.12
C VAL A 267 -7.58 26.51 -19.45
N TYR A 268 -8.67 26.59 -20.24
CA TYR A 268 -10.03 26.53 -19.71
C TYR A 268 -10.33 25.22 -18.94
N PHE A 269 -9.89 24.06 -19.46
CA PHE A 269 -10.08 22.78 -18.77
C PHE A 269 -9.19 22.62 -17.54
N ILE A 270 -8.00 23.24 -17.52
CA ILE A 270 -7.13 23.29 -16.34
C ILE A 270 -7.81 24.12 -15.26
N GLU A 271 -8.25 25.35 -15.58
CA GLU A 271 -8.94 26.27 -14.66
C GLU A 271 -10.28 25.70 -14.14
N ALA A 272 -11.02 24.97 -14.97
CA ALA A 272 -12.28 24.32 -14.56
C ALA A 272 -12.09 23.04 -13.71
N SER A 273 -10.84 22.61 -13.47
CA SER A 273 -10.49 21.39 -12.71
C SER A 273 -9.81 21.66 -11.36
N GLU A 274 -9.63 22.93 -11.01
CA GLU A 274 -9.26 23.44 -9.68
C GLU A 274 -10.51 23.67 -8.81
#